data_AF-A0A1G3B7G9-F1
#
_entry.id   AF-A0A1G3B7G9-F1
#
_cell.length_a   1.000
_cell.length_b   1.000
_cell.length_c   1.000
_cell.angle_alpha   90.00
_cell.angle_beta   90.00
_cell.angle_gamma   90.00
#
_symmetry.space_group_name_H-M   'P 1'
#
loop_
_entity.id
_entity.type
_entity.pdbx_description
1 polymer ?
#
loop_
_entity_poly.entity_id
_entity_poly.type
_entity_poly.pdbx_seq_one_letter_code
_entity_poly.pdbx_strand_id
1 'polypeptide(L)'
;MRETYWRNRCIAETLEKSGLVERSGQGMDDIFESTIKEGKGLPDLSGSNDFSVRLKIPAQVKDKNFILFIEKITREKQTTLSFDEIYKLEKIREHQPVTEIEYKRKFLDIGIIERVGKTRGAKYILSHKYYTHAGKIGEHTRIAGLEREQKKTLILNHLKKNKGYLHDLCTAFPELKPMDISNLLQELKNDNKIEHIGSARTGYWKLKI
;
A
#
# COMPACT_ATOMS: atom_id res chain seq x y z
N MET A 1 -8.90 -8.25 -25.63
CA MET A 1 -7.70 -8.98 -26.09
C MET A 1 -6.58 -7.97 -26.26
N ARG A 2 -5.42 -8.17 -25.62
CA ARG A 2 -4.21 -7.45 -26.03
C ARG A 2 -3.82 -8.02 -27.39
N GLU A 3 -3.73 -7.18 -28.41
CA GLU A 3 -3.24 -7.62 -29.72
C GLU A 3 -1.72 -7.72 -29.68
N THR A 4 -1.19 -8.92 -29.89
CA THR A 4 0.25 -9.18 -29.93
C THR A 4 0.76 -8.92 -31.36
N TYR A 5 1.58 -7.90 -31.54
CA TYR A 5 2.16 -7.54 -32.84
C TYR A 5 3.64 -7.87 -32.90
N TRP A 6 4.02 -8.76 -33.81
CA TRP A 6 5.42 -9.07 -34.09
C TRP A 6 6.04 -8.02 -35.03
N ARG A 7 7.17 -7.43 -34.64
CA ARG A 7 7.91 -6.51 -35.53
C ARG A 7 8.40 -7.21 -36.79
N ASN A 8 8.87 -8.46 -36.68
CA ASN A 8 9.23 -9.30 -37.81
C ASN A 8 8.58 -10.68 -37.65
N ARG A 9 7.52 -10.91 -38.40
CA ARG A 9 6.73 -12.14 -38.34
C ARG A 9 7.52 -13.38 -38.77
N CYS A 10 8.36 -13.27 -39.80
CA CYS A 10 9.14 -14.40 -40.31
C CYS A 10 10.11 -14.94 -39.25
N ILE A 11 10.81 -14.05 -38.55
CA ILE A 11 11.70 -14.43 -37.45
C ILE A 11 10.92 -15.10 -36.32
N ALA A 12 9.79 -14.51 -35.89
CA ALA A 12 8.96 -15.06 -34.83
C ALA A 12 8.46 -16.47 -35.16
N GLU A 13 7.90 -16.68 -36.36
CA GLU A 13 7.41 -17.99 -36.81
C GLU A 13 8.54 -19.02 -36.96
N THR A 14 9.74 -18.58 -37.37
CA THR A 14 10.91 -19.47 -37.48
C THR A 14 11.35 -19.98 -36.10
N LEU A 15 11.44 -19.07 -35.12
CA LEU A 15 11.78 -19.43 -33.73
C LEU A 15 10.69 -20.28 -33.07
N GLU A 16 9.43 -20.03 -33.40
CA GLU A 16 8.30 -20.84 -32.91
C GLU A 16 8.37 -22.26 -33.45
N LYS A 17 8.55 -22.41 -34.78
CA LYS A 17 8.66 -23.71 -35.44
C LYS A 17 9.90 -24.51 -35.02
N SER A 18 10.96 -23.83 -34.60
CA SER A 18 12.14 -24.48 -34.02
C SER A 18 11.99 -24.81 -32.53
N GLY A 19 10.86 -24.46 -31.90
CA GLY A 19 10.57 -24.74 -30.49
C GLY A 19 11.32 -23.85 -29.51
N LEU A 20 11.85 -22.70 -29.96
CA LEU A 20 12.62 -21.77 -29.12
C LEU A 20 11.73 -20.71 -28.43
N VAL A 21 10.55 -20.42 -28.98
CA VAL A 21 9.63 -19.42 -28.41
C VAL A 21 8.17 -19.89 -28.51
N GLU A 22 7.34 -19.43 -27.58
CA GLU A 22 5.89 -19.70 -27.60
C GLU A 22 5.11 -18.70 -28.46
N ARG A 23 4.00 -19.17 -29.03
CA ARG A 23 3.18 -18.47 -30.04
C ARG A 23 2.44 -17.21 -29.53
N SER A 24 2.33 -17.05 -28.21
CA SER A 24 1.39 -16.17 -27.53
C SER A 24 2.02 -14.91 -26.92
N GLY A 25 3.34 -14.76 -26.95
CA GLY A 25 4.03 -13.70 -26.20
C GLY A 25 4.07 -13.93 -24.68
N GLN A 26 3.72 -15.13 -24.23
CA GLN A 26 3.73 -15.55 -22.81
C GLN A 26 5.10 -15.40 -22.15
N GLY A 27 6.20 -15.52 -22.91
CA GLY A 27 7.55 -15.43 -22.33
C GLY A 27 7.80 -14.14 -21.55
N MET A 28 7.14 -13.03 -21.87
CA MET A 28 7.26 -11.80 -21.08
C MET A 28 6.52 -11.93 -19.74
N ASP A 29 5.32 -12.49 -19.75
CA ASP A 29 4.55 -12.76 -18.53
C ASP A 29 5.32 -13.77 -17.64
N ASP A 30 5.91 -14.81 -18.22
CA ASP A 30 6.71 -15.82 -17.51
C ASP A 30 7.95 -15.21 -16.84
N ILE A 31 8.64 -14.29 -17.53
CA ILE A 31 9.80 -13.57 -16.97
C ILE A 31 9.36 -12.76 -15.75
N PHE A 32 8.27 -11.99 -15.87
CA PHE A 32 7.78 -11.21 -14.74
C PHE A 32 7.29 -12.11 -13.61
N GLU A 33 6.54 -13.16 -13.92
CA GLU A 33 6.01 -14.11 -12.93
C GLU A 33 7.13 -14.79 -12.16
N SER A 34 8.14 -15.31 -12.87
CA SER A 34 9.29 -15.98 -12.26
C SER A 34 10.09 -15.02 -11.40
N THR A 35 10.34 -13.79 -11.86
CA THR A 35 11.10 -12.79 -11.09
C THR A 35 10.38 -12.41 -9.80
N ILE A 36 9.05 -12.27 -9.84
CA ILE A 36 8.27 -11.98 -8.64
C ILE A 36 8.21 -13.21 -7.75
N LYS A 37 7.91 -14.41 -8.26
CA LYS A 37 7.87 -15.65 -7.47
C LYS A 37 9.21 -15.97 -6.79
N GLU A 38 10.33 -15.62 -7.41
CA GLU A 38 11.64 -15.76 -6.81
C GLU A 38 11.97 -14.64 -5.81
N GLY A 39 11.07 -13.68 -5.60
CA GLY A 39 11.20 -12.58 -4.66
C GLY A 39 12.18 -11.50 -5.12
N LYS A 40 12.59 -11.51 -6.40
CA LYS A 40 13.52 -10.54 -7.01
C LYS A 40 12.83 -9.21 -7.34
N GLY A 41 11.50 -9.20 -7.38
CA GLY A 41 10.67 -8.02 -7.61
C GLY A 41 10.30 -7.86 -9.09
N LEU A 42 10.03 -6.63 -9.52
CA LEU A 42 9.57 -6.36 -10.89
C LEU A 42 10.73 -6.12 -11.86
N PRO A 43 10.73 -6.77 -13.04
CA PRO A 43 11.50 -6.32 -14.17
C PRO A 43 11.13 -4.88 -14.57
N ASP A 44 12.10 -4.14 -15.08
CA ASP A 44 11.96 -2.70 -15.39
C ASP A 44 12.22 -2.43 -16.88
N LEU A 45 11.26 -1.75 -17.51
CA LEU A 45 11.29 -1.33 -18.92
C LEU A 45 11.51 0.17 -19.11
N SER A 46 11.62 0.95 -18.03
CA SER A 46 11.70 2.42 -18.06
C SER A 46 12.87 2.97 -18.88
N GLY A 47 13.91 2.16 -19.10
CA GLY A 47 15.04 2.49 -19.97
C GLY A 47 14.77 2.36 -21.48
N SER A 48 13.60 1.88 -21.89
CA SER A 48 13.22 1.75 -23.29
C SER A 48 12.86 3.11 -23.91
N ASN A 49 13.08 3.25 -25.21
CA ASN A 49 12.71 4.43 -26.00
C ASN A 49 12.26 4.00 -27.40
N ASP A 50 11.95 4.98 -28.27
CA ASP A 50 11.42 4.72 -29.61
C ASP A 50 12.32 3.84 -30.49
N PHE A 51 13.62 3.81 -30.20
CA PHE A 51 14.63 3.11 -31.00
C PHE A 51 15.17 1.85 -30.33
N SER A 52 14.94 1.65 -29.03
CA SER A 52 15.53 0.56 -28.25
C SER A 52 14.60 0.07 -27.14
N VAL A 53 14.53 -1.24 -26.97
CA VAL A 53 13.84 -1.88 -25.84
C VAL A 53 14.89 -2.35 -24.85
N ARG A 54 14.78 -1.93 -23.59
CA ARG A 54 15.67 -2.35 -22.50
C ARG A 54 14.83 -2.94 -21.37
N LEU A 55 15.05 -4.24 -21.11
CA LEU A 55 14.47 -4.95 -19.98
C LEU A 55 15.57 -5.20 -18.93
N LYS A 56 15.41 -4.63 -17.74
CA LYS A 56 16.27 -4.89 -16.60
C LYS A 56 15.61 -5.90 -15.68
N ILE A 57 16.19 -7.09 -15.58
CA ILE A 57 15.70 -8.16 -14.68
C ILE A 57 16.52 -8.11 -13.38
N PRO A 58 15.89 -7.84 -12.22
CA PRO A 58 16.56 -7.92 -10.93
C PRO A 58 17.14 -9.32 -10.69
N ALA A 59 18.43 -9.40 -10.33
CA ALA A 59 19.08 -10.67 -10.02
C ALA A 59 19.00 -11.03 -8.53
N GLN A 60 18.89 -10.03 -7.66
CA GLN A 60 18.87 -10.22 -6.21
C GLN A 60 17.46 -10.35 -5.67
N VAL A 61 17.26 -11.30 -4.76
CA VAL A 61 16.02 -11.45 -4.00
C VAL A 61 15.85 -10.22 -3.11
N LYS A 62 14.82 -9.41 -3.37
CA LYS A 62 14.47 -8.24 -2.56
C LYS A 62 13.80 -8.64 -1.25
N ASP A 63 12.85 -9.57 -1.30
CA ASP A 63 12.09 -9.98 -0.11
C ASP A 63 11.53 -11.39 -0.23
N LYS A 64 12.28 -12.37 0.29
CA LYS A 64 11.85 -13.78 0.33
C LYS A 64 10.62 -13.99 1.23
N ASN A 65 10.49 -13.20 2.29
CA ASN A 65 9.39 -13.36 3.25
C ASN A 65 8.05 -12.98 2.61
N PHE A 66 8.05 -12.07 1.62
CA PHE A 66 6.86 -11.76 0.85
C PHE A 66 6.33 -12.97 0.09
N ILE A 67 7.19 -13.72 -0.57
CA ILE A 67 6.80 -14.91 -1.33
C ILE A 67 6.28 -16.00 -0.40
N LEU A 68 7.02 -16.30 0.67
CA LEU A 68 6.61 -17.28 1.67
C LEU A 68 5.27 -16.91 2.32
N PHE A 69 5.03 -15.61 2.53
CA PHE A 69 3.76 -15.12 3.02
C PHE A 69 2.61 -15.36 2.03
N ILE A 70 2.79 -15.03 0.74
CA ILE A 70 1.77 -15.26 -0.29
C ILE A 70 1.45 -16.76 -0.39
N GLU A 71 2.48 -17.61 -0.49
CA GLU A 71 2.31 -19.07 -0.54
C GLU A 71 1.63 -19.65 0.69
N LYS A 72 1.89 -19.07 1.87
CA LYS A 72 1.23 -19.48 3.10
C LYS A 72 -0.25 -19.15 3.05
N ILE A 73 -0.63 -17.93 2.68
CA ILE A 73 -2.02 -17.50 2.64
C ILE A 73 -2.81 -18.24 1.56
N THR A 74 -2.26 -18.40 0.36
CA THR A 74 -2.94 -19.10 -0.74
C THR A 74 -3.23 -20.55 -0.38
N ARG A 75 -2.29 -21.23 0.29
CA ARG A 75 -2.46 -22.59 0.83
C ARG A 75 -3.50 -22.64 1.94
N GLU A 76 -3.43 -21.75 2.92
CA GLU A 76 -4.40 -21.67 4.03
C GLU A 76 -5.83 -21.42 3.53
N LYS A 77 -5.97 -20.60 2.50
CA LYS A 77 -7.26 -20.21 1.92
C LYS A 77 -7.70 -21.09 0.75
N GLN A 78 -6.92 -22.12 0.40
CA GLN A 78 -7.16 -23.01 -0.74
C GLN A 78 -7.51 -22.23 -2.01
N THR A 79 -6.72 -21.20 -2.31
CA THR A 79 -6.94 -20.30 -3.45
C THR A 79 -5.67 -20.15 -4.27
N THR A 80 -5.81 -19.66 -5.49
CA THR A 80 -4.68 -19.30 -6.36
C THR A 80 -4.73 -17.82 -6.69
N LEU A 81 -3.56 -17.27 -6.98
CA LEU A 81 -3.41 -15.92 -7.48
C LEU A 81 -2.90 -15.97 -8.92
N SER A 82 -3.52 -15.19 -9.79
CA SER A 82 -2.99 -14.99 -11.14
C SER A 82 -1.73 -14.15 -11.11
N PHE A 83 -0.99 -14.14 -12.22
CA PHE A 83 0.16 -13.26 -12.40
C PHE A 83 -0.19 -11.78 -12.16
N ASP A 84 -1.27 -11.29 -12.77
CA ASP A 84 -1.75 -9.92 -12.59
C ASP A 84 -2.01 -9.60 -11.10
N GLU A 85 -2.59 -10.55 -10.35
CA GLU A 85 -2.84 -10.36 -8.92
C GLU A 85 -1.54 -10.27 -8.11
N ILE A 86 -0.58 -11.16 -8.38
CA ILE A 86 0.75 -11.15 -7.74
C ILE A 86 1.50 -9.85 -8.06
N TYR A 87 1.43 -9.40 -9.32
CA TYR A 87 2.02 -8.14 -9.77
C TYR A 87 1.44 -6.93 -9.00
N LYS A 88 0.12 -6.89 -8.80
CA LYS A 88 -0.52 -5.80 -8.03
C LYS A 88 -0.13 -5.85 -6.55
N LEU A 89 0.03 -7.03 -5.96
CA LEU A 89 0.50 -7.18 -4.59
C LEU A 89 1.94 -6.70 -4.41
N GLU A 90 2.82 -6.99 -5.36
CA GLU A 90 4.20 -6.47 -5.37
C GLU A 90 4.21 -4.94 -5.46
N LYS A 91 3.33 -4.34 -6.28
CA LYS A 91 3.17 -2.88 -6.32
C LYS A 91 2.73 -2.30 -4.98
N ILE A 92 1.80 -2.96 -4.28
CA ILE A 92 1.40 -2.56 -2.93
C ILE A 92 2.59 -2.66 -1.98
N ARG A 93 3.38 -3.74 -2.03
CA ARG A 93 4.56 -3.91 -1.18
C ARG A 93 5.56 -2.76 -1.34
N GLU A 94 5.84 -2.35 -2.58
CA GLU A 94 6.80 -1.29 -2.89
C GLU A 94 6.27 0.13 -2.60
N HIS A 95 4.96 0.38 -2.75
CA HIS A 95 4.39 1.74 -2.73
C HIS A 95 3.35 1.98 -1.61
N GLN A 96 3.16 1.02 -0.70
CA GLN A 96 2.25 1.16 0.43
C GLN A 96 2.60 2.38 1.31
N PRO A 97 1.60 3.07 1.86
CA PRO A 97 0.16 2.76 1.79
C PRO A 97 -0.50 3.31 0.51
N VAL A 98 -1.35 2.50 -0.15
CA VAL A 98 -2.02 2.87 -1.42
C VAL A 98 -3.53 3.10 -1.23
N THR A 99 -4.15 3.92 -2.07
CA THR A 99 -5.60 4.25 -1.97
C THR A 99 -6.48 3.41 -2.90
N GLU A 100 -5.97 3.09 -4.08
CA GLU A 100 -6.70 2.35 -5.10
C GLU A 100 -6.03 1.00 -5.35
N ILE A 101 -6.83 -0.06 -5.32
CA ILE A 101 -6.38 -1.44 -5.47
C ILE A 101 -7.33 -2.17 -6.40
N GLU A 102 -6.78 -2.70 -7.49
CA GLU A 102 -7.44 -3.73 -8.29
C GLU A 102 -7.50 -5.04 -7.49
N TYR A 103 -8.58 -5.80 -7.61
CA TYR A 103 -8.84 -7.03 -6.83
C TYR A 103 -8.98 -6.83 -5.31
N LYS A 104 -9.23 -5.60 -4.86
CA LYS A 104 -9.36 -5.23 -3.44
C LYS A 104 -10.24 -6.18 -2.61
N ARG A 105 -11.42 -6.56 -3.13
CA ARG A 105 -12.35 -7.46 -2.40
C ARG A 105 -11.66 -8.81 -2.12
N LYS A 106 -11.19 -9.47 -3.18
CA LYS A 106 -10.47 -10.74 -3.07
C LYS A 106 -9.30 -10.64 -2.09
N PHE A 107 -8.45 -9.62 -2.21
CA PHE A 107 -7.26 -9.46 -1.36
C PHE A 107 -7.60 -9.25 0.13
N LEU A 108 -8.67 -8.51 0.43
CA LEU A 108 -9.19 -8.35 1.79
C LEU A 108 -9.78 -9.67 2.31
N ASP A 109 -10.58 -10.35 1.50
CA ASP A 109 -11.30 -11.58 1.90
C ASP A 109 -10.32 -12.70 2.26
N ILE A 110 -9.24 -12.85 1.49
CA ILE A 110 -8.19 -13.84 1.77
C ILE A 110 -7.19 -13.36 2.83
N GLY A 111 -7.21 -12.07 3.20
CA GLY A 111 -6.41 -11.50 4.29
C GLY A 111 -4.95 -11.21 3.93
N ILE A 112 -4.65 -10.98 2.65
CA ILE A 112 -3.31 -10.59 2.19
C ILE A 112 -3.05 -9.11 2.44
N ILE A 113 -4.09 -8.29 2.31
CA ILE A 113 -4.04 -6.85 2.62
C ILE A 113 -5.00 -6.53 3.76
N GLU A 114 -4.81 -5.36 4.37
CA GLU A 114 -5.74 -4.78 5.32
C GLU A 114 -5.97 -3.30 5.05
N ARG A 115 -7.08 -2.80 5.59
CA ARG A 115 -7.50 -1.40 5.46
C ARG A 115 -7.01 -0.61 6.66
N VAL A 116 -6.31 0.48 6.39
CA VAL A 116 -5.89 1.48 7.37
C VAL A 116 -6.78 2.72 7.25
N GLY A 117 -7.45 3.05 8.34
CA GLY A 117 -8.40 4.17 8.41
C GLY A 117 -9.85 3.80 8.05
N LYS A 118 -10.81 4.54 8.64
CA LYS A 118 -12.24 4.22 8.59
C LYS A 118 -13.04 5.00 7.53
N THR A 119 -12.48 6.05 6.93
CA THR A 119 -13.21 6.99 6.06
C THR A 119 -13.00 6.70 4.56
N ARG A 120 -13.56 7.54 3.67
CA ARG A 120 -13.38 7.45 2.20
C ARG A 120 -11.91 7.53 1.75
N GLY A 121 -11.03 8.17 2.53
CA GLY A 121 -9.59 8.26 2.27
C GLY A 121 -8.77 7.11 2.87
N ALA A 122 -9.42 5.99 3.21
CA ALA A 122 -8.71 4.84 3.76
C ALA A 122 -7.68 4.29 2.77
N LYS A 123 -6.54 3.90 3.32
CA LYS A 123 -5.45 3.32 2.56
C LYS A 123 -5.39 1.81 2.81
N TYR A 124 -4.63 1.12 2.00
CA TYR A 124 -4.42 -0.30 2.07
C TYR A 124 -2.93 -0.61 2.11
N ILE A 125 -2.61 -1.61 2.91
CA ILE A 125 -1.25 -2.09 3.16
C ILE A 125 -1.27 -3.62 3.19
N LEU A 126 -0.09 -4.25 3.12
CA LEU A 126 0.00 -5.68 3.43
C LEU A 126 -0.47 -5.96 4.86
N SER A 127 -1.12 -7.10 5.08
CA SER A 127 -1.73 -7.41 6.37
C SER A 127 -0.70 -7.54 7.49
N HIS A 128 -1.13 -7.34 8.73
CA HIS A 128 -0.28 -7.51 9.92
C HIS A 128 0.42 -8.89 9.97
N LYS A 129 -0.20 -9.92 9.37
CA LYS A 129 0.36 -11.26 9.25
C LYS A 129 1.68 -11.28 8.46
N TYR A 130 1.78 -10.50 7.39
CA TYR A 130 3.01 -10.39 6.61
C TYR A 130 4.15 -9.83 7.46
N TYR A 131 3.91 -8.72 8.16
CA TYR A 131 4.93 -8.07 8.99
C TYR A 131 5.33 -8.91 10.21
N THR A 132 4.38 -9.66 10.78
CA THR A 132 4.68 -10.63 11.83
C THR A 132 5.58 -11.74 11.29
N HIS A 133 5.26 -12.29 10.11
CA HIS A 133 6.05 -13.32 9.46
C HIS A 133 7.47 -12.83 9.09
N ALA A 134 7.58 -11.59 8.62
CA ALA A 134 8.85 -10.98 8.23
C ALA A 134 9.69 -10.45 9.41
N GLY A 135 9.18 -10.51 10.66
CA GLY A 135 9.84 -9.92 11.82
C GLY A 135 9.88 -8.38 11.81
N LYS A 136 9.00 -7.75 11.04
CA LYS A 136 8.96 -6.30 10.78
C LYS A 136 7.74 -5.61 11.41
N ILE A 137 7.32 -6.03 12.60
CA ILE A 137 6.12 -5.50 13.28
C ILE A 137 6.19 -3.98 13.49
N GLY A 138 7.37 -3.43 13.80
CA GLY A 138 7.54 -1.98 13.94
C GLY A 138 7.27 -1.20 12.65
N GLU A 139 7.60 -1.77 11.48
CA GLU A 139 7.29 -1.15 10.19
C GLU A 139 5.78 -1.10 9.95
N HIS A 140 5.07 -2.17 10.31
CA HIS A 140 3.60 -2.20 10.26
C HIS A 140 2.98 -1.06 11.07
N THR A 141 3.39 -0.92 12.34
CA THR A 141 2.87 0.15 13.23
C THR A 141 3.15 1.54 12.65
N ARG A 142 4.35 1.75 12.08
CA ARG A 142 4.73 3.01 11.44
C ARG A 142 3.86 3.32 10.20
N ILE A 143 3.63 2.33 9.33
CA ILE A 143 2.87 2.51 8.08
C ILE A 143 1.37 2.64 8.36
N ALA A 144 0.81 1.82 9.27
CA ALA A 144 -0.56 1.96 9.73
C ALA A 144 -0.78 3.32 10.41
N GLY A 145 0.25 3.82 11.09
CA GLY A 145 0.24 5.10 11.79
C GLY A 145 -0.69 5.08 13.00
N LEU A 146 -0.89 6.26 13.58
CA LEU A 146 -1.74 6.38 14.77
C LEU A 146 -3.22 6.31 14.39
N GLU A 147 -3.91 5.43 15.11
CA GLU A 147 -5.36 5.29 15.03
C GLU A 147 -6.07 6.57 15.48
N ARG A 148 -7.32 6.75 15.02
CA ARG A 148 -8.09 7.98 15.30
C ARG A 148 -8.23 8.24 16.82
N GLU A 149 -8.45 7.20 17.60
CA GLU A 149 -8.56 7.29 19.08
C GLU A 149 -7.22 7.56 19.77
N GLN A 150 -6.11 7.06 19.23
CA GLN A 150 -4.77 7.38 19.73
C GLN A 150 -4.45 8.85 19.49
N LYS A 151 -4.79 9.37 18.30
CA LYS A 151 -4.68 10.81 17.97
C LYS A 151 -5.51 11.68 18.93
N LYS A 152 -6.78 11.31 19.20
CA LYS A 152 -7.61 11.98 20.21
C LYS A 152 -6.97 11.97 21.59
N THR A 153 -6.41 10.84 22.01
CA THR A 153 -5.74 10.71 23.31
C THR A 153 -4.53 11.62 23.41
N LEU A 154 -3.73 11.73 22.35
CA LEU A 154 -2.60 12.66 22.28
C LEU A 154 -3.06 14.13 22.33
N ILE A 155 -4.14 14.48 21.63
CA ILE A 155 -4.75 15.82 21.74
C ILE A 155 -5.17 16.10 23.19
N LEU A 156 -5.89 15.18 23.84
CA LEU A 156 -6.30 15.36 25.24
C LEU A 156 -5.10 15.51 26.18
N ASN A 157 -4.04 14.73 25.98
CA ASN A 157 -2.81 14.83 26.76
C ASN A 157 -2.08 16.17 26.54
N HIS A 158 -2.11 16.72 25.32
CA HIS A 158 -1.61 18.06 25.04
C HIS A 158 -2.43 19.12 25.79
N LEU A 159 -3.77 19.00 25.75
CA LEU A 159 -4.70 19.93 26.40
C LEU A 159 -4.66 19.90 27.94
N LYS A 160 -4.14 18.83 28.55
CA LYS A 160 -3.90 18.77 30.01
C LYS A 160 -2.86 19.79 30.47
N LYS A 161 -1.89 20.13 29.62
CA LYS A 161 -0.75 20.97 29.97
C LYS A 161 -0.73 22.31 29.23
N ASN A 162 -1.41 22.39 28.09
CA ASN A 162 -1.35 23.54 27.17
C ASN A 162 -2.75 23.95 26.71
N LYS A 163 -2.87 25.19 26.20
CA LYS A 163 -4.06 25.60 25.44
C LYS A 163 -3.99 25.00 24.04
N GLY A 164 -5.10 24.48 23.54
CA GLY A 164 -5.19 23.88 22.21
C GLY A 164 -5.41 24.90 21.12
N TYR A 165 -4.39 25.67 20.77
CA TYR A 165 -4.45 26.46 19.55
C TYR A 165 -4.33 25.57 18.32
N LEU A 166 -5.07 25.89 17.26
CA LEU A 166 -5.08 25.05 16.06
C LEU A 166 -3.70 24.98 15.39
N HIS A 167 -2.93 26.06 15.38
CA HIS A 167 -1.58 26.08 14.81
C HIS A 167 -0.60 25.19 15.58
N ASP A 168 -0.69 25.16 16.92
CA ASP A 168 0.12 24.28 17.76
C ASP A 168 -0.22 22.81 17.52
N LEU A 169 -1.51 22.49 17.39
CA LEU A 169 -1.96 21.14 17.06
C LEU A 169 -1.52 20.73 15.64
N CYS A 170 -1.56 21.62 14.66
CA CYS A 170 -0.99 21.35 13.33
C CYS A 170 0.51 21.06 13.40
N THR A 171 1.24 21.72 14.30
CA THR A 171 2.68 21.49 14.51
C THR A 171 2.92 20.13 15.21
N ALA A 172 2.06 19.75 16.15
CA ALA A 172 2.15 18.47 16.86
C ALA A 172 1.76 17.26 15.99
N PHE A 173 0.94 17.47 14.95
CA PHE A 173 0.47 16.42 14.04
C PHE A 173 0.70 16.82 12.57
N PRO A 174 1.97 16.91 12.12
CA PRO A 174 2.31 17.38 10.77
C PRO A 174 1.76 16.48 9.65
N GLU A 175 1.41 15.23 9.97
CA GLU A 175 0.82 14.28 9.03
C GLU A 175 -0.69 14.49 8.79
N LEU A 176 -1.35 15.31 9.61
CA LEU A 176 -2.79 15.59 9.52
C LEU A 176 -3.07 16.91 8.81
N LYS A 177 -4.12 16.94 7.99
CA LYS A 177 -4.61 18.20 7.44
C LYS A 177 -5.33 19.01 8.54
N PRO A 178 -5.32 20.36 8.49
CA PRO A 178 -6.02 21.19 9.47
C PRO A 178 -7.51 20.83 9.64
N MET A 179 -8.16 20.42 8.54
CA MET A 179 -9.54 19.96 8.55
C MET A 179 -9.73 18.66 9.35
N ASP A 180 -8.78 17.73 9.26
CA ASP A 180 -8.84 16.46 10.00
C ASP A 180 -8.67 16.69 11.51
N ILE A 181 -7.78 17.62 11.89
CA ILE A 181 -7.59 18.06 13.28
C ILE A 181 -8.88 18.73 13.80
N SER A 182 -9.48 19.63 13.01
CA SER A 182 -10.74 20.27 13.36
C SER A 182 -11.86 19.24 13.59
N ASN A 183 -11.97 18.23 12.72
CA ASN A 183 -12.94 17.15 12.88
C ASN A 183 -12.72 16.35 14.18
N LEU A 184 -11.45 16.06 14.54
CA LEU A 184 -11.12 15.40 15.81
C LEU A 184 -11.53 16.25 17.02
N LEU A 185 -11.32 17.56 16.97
CA LEU A 185 -11.70 18.49 18.02
C LEU A 185 -13.22 18.58 18.17
N GLN A 186 -13.96 18.63 17.05
CA GLN A 186 -15.43 18.62 17.10
C GLN A 186 -15.96 17.30 17.69
N GLU A 187 -15.37 16.15 17.33
CA GLU A 187 -15.73 14.87 17.97
C GLU A 187 -15.49 14.91 19.48
N LEU A 188 -14.32 15.37 19.92
CA LEU A 188 -14.01 15.49 21.35
C LEU A 188 -14.93 16.48 22.08
N LYS A 189 -15.38 17.53 21.40
CA LYS A 189 -16.37 18.48 21.92
C LYS A 189 -17.74 17.83 22.07
N ASN A 190 -18.18 17.09 21.06
CA ASN A 190 -19.45 16.36 21.06
C ASN A 190 -19.46 15.27 22.15
N ASP A 191 -18.30 14.64 22.40
CA ASP A 191 -18.06 13.70 23.50
C ASP A 191 -17.99 14.41 24.88
N ASN A 192 -18.20 15.72 24.95
CA ASN A 192 -18.08 16.56 26.16
C ASN A 192 -16.70 16.52 26.85
N LYS A 193 -15.63 16.17 26.14
CA LYS A 193 -14.27 16.12 26.72
C LYS A 193 -13.54 17.46 26.67
N ILE A 194 -13.89 18.30 25.70
CA ILE A 194 -13.24 19.60 25.49
C ILE A 194 -14.27 20.68 25.21
N GLU A 195 -13.89 21.93 25.42
CA GLU A 195 -14.66 23.11 25.04
C GLU A 195 -13.80 24.15 24.33
N HIS A 196 -14.44 24.95 23.49
CA HIS A 196 -13.80 26.02 22.74
C HIS A 196 -14.02 27.36 23.46
N ILE A 197 -12.94 28.09 23.74
CA ILE A 197 -12.96 29.37 24.43
C ILE A 197 -12.47 30.47 23.49
N GLY A 198 -13.27 31.54 23.36
CA GLY A 198 -12.93 32.71 22.55
C GLY A 198 -13.63 32.74 21.18
N SER A 199 -13.16 33.64 20.31
CA SER A 199 -13.75 33.85 18.97
C SER A 199 -13.44 32.68 18.03
N ALA A 200 -14.24 32.49 16.98
CA ALA A 200 -14.01 31.42 16.00
C ALA A 200 -12.62 31.47 15.31
N ARG A 201 -11.96 32.64 15.31
CA ARG A 201 -10.70 32.87 14.58
C ARG A 201 -9.47 32.87 15.47
N THR A 202 -9.62 33.20 16.75
CA THR A 202 -8.51 33.35 17.71
C THR A 202 -8.70 32.55 19.00
N GLY A 203 -9.79 31.78 19.08
CA GLY A 203 -10.09 30.94 20.22
C GLY A 203 -9.16 29.72 20.31
N TYR A 204 -9.22 29.07 21.47
CA TYR A 204 -8.44 27.89 21.77
C TYR A 204 -9.33 26.82 22.41
N TRP A 205 -8.89 25.58 22.30
CA TRP A 205 -9.54 24.45 22.95
C TRP A 205 -8.93 24.19 24.33
N LYS A 206 -9.75 23.78 25.29
CA LYS A 206 -9.29 23.30 26.60
C LYS A 206 -10.14 22.11 27.04
N LEU A 207 -9.64 21.36 28.01
CA LEU A 207 -10.44 20.31 28.65
C LEU A 207 -11.68 20.92 29.28
N LYS A 208 -12.81 20.25 29.10
CA LYS A 208 -14.04 20.55 29.83
C LYS A 208 -13.88 19.93 31.22
N ILE A 209 -13.97 20.78 32.24
CA ILE A 209 -13.92 20.37 33.66
C ILE A 209 -15.33 20.00 34.10
#